data_AF-A0A497JKE2-F1
#
_entry.id   AF-A0A497JKE2-F1
#
_cell.length_a   1.000
_cell.length_b   1.000
_cell.length_c   1.000
_cell.angle_alpha   90.00
_cell.angle_beta   90.00
_cell.angle_gamma   90.00
#
_symmetry.space_group_name_H-M   'P 1'
#
loop_
_entity.id
_entity.type
_entity.pdbx_description
1 polymer ?
#
loop_
_entity_poly.entity_id
_entity_poly.type
_entity_poly.pdbx_seq_one_letter_code
_entity_poly.pdbx_strand_id
1 'polypeptide(L)'
;MRSGFKTSSLLRRKTPPTLIMRQAATALAFKTATGWKFEDRWLKSLGKMLKVAAGAKAAGCFGYEPHPVLEVTGRCNLKCPHCEVRGGEVEKDPPLTHVYRMIDSIATVPEFRMLVLTGGEPLLRQDIYKIIKYAKNSGFEVTIATNGTLISRETAKKLSSLDITGVAVSLDFIEPELHDKFRGVSGTWEKVMEGMKNAVEEGLYLQVNIALSKLNL
;
A
#
# COMPACT_ATOMS: atom_id res chain seq x y z
N MET A 1 -34.76 9.13 19.94
CA MET A 1 -34.12 8.00 20.64
C MET A 1 -32.76 7.75 20.02
N ARG A 2 -31.69 8.18 20.70
CA ARG A 2 -30.30 7.96 20.29
C ARG A 2 -29.86 6.61 20.85
N SER A 3 -29.80 5.57 20.02
CA SER A 3 -29.09 4.33 20.39
C SER A 3 -27.59 4.57 20.17
N GLY A 4 -26.88 4.80 21.27
CA GLY A 4 -25.44 4.90 21.28
C GLY A 4 -24.83 3.57 20.81
N PHE A 5 -24.20 3.59 19.64
CA PHE A 5 -23.17 2.62 19.33
C PHE A 5 -22.00 2.88 20.27
N LYS A 6 -22.00 2.18 21.41
CA LYS A 6 -20.80 2.00 22.20
C LYS A 6 -19.82 1.25 21.31
N THR A 7 -18.91 1.98 20.68
CA THR A 7 -17.70 1.44 20.04
C THR A 7 -16.92 0.70 21.12
N SER A 8 -17.21 -0.59 21.23
CA SER A 8 -16.59 -1.46 22.20
C SER A 8 -15.07 -1.42 22.03
N SER A 9 -14.37 -1.48 23.14
CA SER A 9 -12.91 -1.62 23.30
C SER A 9 -12.34 -2.92 22.70
N LEU A 10 -13.03 -3.54 21.74
CA LEU A 10 -12.87 -4.90 21.22
C LEU A 10 -12.32 -5.00 19.79
N LEU A 11 -12.04 -3.89 19.09
CA LEU A 11 -11.12 -3.92 17.93
C LEU A 11 -9.65 -4.01 18.39
N ARG A 12 -9.37 -4.88 19.38
CA ARG A 12 -8.02 -5.28 19.73
C ARG A 12 -7.45 -6.06 18.55
N ARG A 13 -6.71 -5.36 17.68
CA ARG A 13 -5.50 -5.72 16.88
C ARG A 13 -5.04 -7.21 16.82
N LYS A 14 -5.93 -8.19 16.83
CA LYS A 14 -5.58 -9.61 16.77
C LYS A 14 -6.13 -10.17 15.48
N THR A 15 -5.21 -10.50 14.59
CA THR A 15 -5.44 -11.37 13.45
C THR A 15 -6.26 -12.58 13.92
N PRO A 16 -7.50 -12.76 13.46
CA PRO A 16 -8.34 -13.83 13.97
C PRO A 16 -7.70 -15.19 13.66
N PRO A 17 -7.74 -16.19 14.57
CA PRO A 17 -7.08 -17.49 14.38
C PRO A 17 -7.48 -18.20 13.08
N THR A 18 -8.71 -17.96 12.62
CA THR A 18 -9.24 -18.46 11.36
C THR A 18 -8.51 -17.91 10.13
N LEU A 19 -8.00 -16.67 10.19
CA LEU A 19 -7.20 -16.08 9.11
C LEU A 19 -5.86 -16.80 8.98
N ILE A 20 -5.22 -17.11 10.12
CA ILE A 20 -3.93 -17.80 10.15
C ILE A 20 -4.06 -19.19 9.53
N MET A 21 -5.08 -19.95 9.92
CA MET A 21 -5.31 -21.29 9.37
C MET A 21 -5.61 -21.26 7.86
N ARG A 22 -6.43 -20.31 7.40
CA ARG A 22 -6.74 -20.17 5.97
C ARG A 22 -5.51 -19.79 5.14
N GLN A 23 -4.70 -18.86 5.63
CA GLN A 23 -3.49 -18.46 4.91
C GLN A 23 -2.41 -19.55 4.93
N ALA A 24 -2.28 -20.31 6.02
CA ALA A 24 -1.43 -21.49 6.05
C ALA A 24 -1.88 -22.55 5.03
N ALA A 25 -3.19 -22.81 4.92
CA ALA A 25 -3.74 -23.74 3.94
C ALA A 25 -3.51 -23.25 2.50
N THR A 26 -3.74 -21.97 2.21
CA THR A 26 -3.46 -21.38 0.89
C THR A 26 -1.98 -21.43 0.52
N ALA A 27 -1.10 -21.08 1.46
CA ALA A 27 0.35 -21.15 1.24
C ALA A 27 0.82 -22.59 0.98
N LEU A 28 0.28 -23.56 1.73
CA LEU A 28 0.58 -24.97 1.51
C LEU A 28 0.07 -25.46 0.15
N ALA A 29 -1.18 -25.12 -0.21
CA ALA A 29 -1.77 -25.46 -1.50
C ALA A 29 -0.96 -24.88 -2.67
N PHE A 30 -0.55 -23.61 -2.57
CA PHE A 30 0.30 -22.95 -3.55
C PHE A 30 1.66 -23.64 -3.66
N LYS A 31 2.32 -23.94 -2.52
CA LYS A 31 3.57 -24.71 -2.50
C LYS A 31 3.41 -26.06 -3.18
N THR A 32 2.36 -26.82 -2.87
CA THR A 32 2.13 -28.13 -3.49
C THR A 32 1.86 -28.02 -4.99
N ALA A 33 1.15 -26.98 -5.42
CA ALA A 33 0.82 -26.78 -6.84
C ALA A 33 2.00 -26.28 -7.68
N THR A 34 2.91 -25.50 -7.09
CA THR A 34 3.98 -24.79 -7.82
C THR A 34 5.39 -25.33 -7.55
N GLY A 35 5.57 -26.19 -6.55
CA GLY A 35 6.89 -26.63 -6.10
C GLY A 35 7.69 -25.56 -5.35
N TRP A 36 7.04 -24.47 -4.94
CA TRP A 36 7.72 -23.34 -4.32
C TRP A 36 8.35 -23.68 -2.96
N LYS A 37 9.55 -23.17 -2.72
CA LYS A 37 10.30 -23.37 -1.47
C LYS A 37 10.08 -22.17 -0.55
N PHE A 38 9.69 -22.44 0.70
CA PHE A 38 9.61 -21.43 1.74
C PHE A 38 11.03 -21.07 2.20
N GLU A 39 11.54 -19.93 1.74
CA GLU A 39 12.83 -19.39 2.17
C GLU A 39 12.69 -18.54 3.45
N ASP A 40 13.78 -18.34 4.18
CA ASP A 40 13.81 -17.54 5.42
C ASP A 40 13.28 -16.12 5.25
N ARG A 41 13.48 -15.53 4.06
CA ARG A 41 12.95 -14.21 3.73
C ARG A 41 11.42 -14.19 3.73
N TRP A 42 10.78 -15.28 3.30
CA TRP A 42 9.32 -15.38 3.29
C TRP A 42 8.75 -15.47 4.71
N LEU A 43 9.38 -16.27 5.58
CA LEU A 43 8.98 -16.39 6.99
C LEU A 43 9.03 -15.05 7.72
N LYS A 44 10.05 -14.22 7.43
CA LYS A 44 10.17 -12.85 7.98
C LYS A 44 9.01 -11.93 7.55
N SER A 45 8.38 -12.20 6.42
CA SER A 45 7.29 -11.40 5.87
C SER A 45 5.89 -11.95 6.17
N LEU A 46 5.77 -13.13 6.80
CA LEU A 46 4.51 -13.82 7.05
C LEU A 46 3.50 -12.96 7.83
N GLY A 47 3.96 -12.22 8.84
CA GLY A 47 3.10 -11.31 9.61
C GLY A 47 2.47 -10.22 8.75
N LYS A 48 3.21 -9.68 7.76
CA LYS A 48 2.68 -8.67 6.83
C LYS A 48 1.79 -9.30 5.77
N MET A 49 2.10 -10.51 5.30
CA MET A 49 1.23 -11.25 4.39
C MET A 49 -0.14 -11.58 5.00
N LEU A 50 -0.18 -11.92 6.29
CA LEU A 50 -1.44 -12.09 7.03
C LEU A 50 -2.26 -10.79 7.08
N LYS A 51 -1.60 -9.62 7.11
CA LYS A 51 -2.30 -8.32 7.03
C LYS A 51 -2.83 -8.05 5.62
N VAL A 52 -2.01 -8.30 4.58
CA VAL A 52 -2.41 -8.16 3.16
C VAL A 52 -3.66 -9.01 2.86
N ALA A 53 -3.70 -10.21 3.41
CA ALA A 53 -4.82 -11.12 3.27
C ALA A 53 -6.17 -10.61 3.80
N ALA A 54 -6.17 -9.58 4.68
CA ALA A 54 -7.33 -8.84 5.17
C ALA A 54 -8.68 -9.57 5.09
N GLY A 55 -8.84 -10.70 5.79
CA GLY A 55 -10.13 -11.41 5.87
C GLY A 55 -10.55 -12.25 4.66
N ALA A 56 -9.76 -12.29 3.59
CA ALA A 56 -10.11 -12.98 2.35
C ALA A 56 -10.42 -14.47 2.51
N LYS A 57 -11.40 -14.91 1.70
CA LYS A 57 -11.96 -16.27 1.73
C LYS A 57 -11.43 -17.20 0.63
N ALA A 58 -10.70 -16.69 -0.37
CA ALA A 58 -10.21 -17.47 -1.51
C ALA A 58 -8.80 -17.02 -1.98
N ALA A 59 -8.14 -17.89 -2.74
CA ALA A 59 -6.82 -17.64 -3.32
C ALA A 59 -6.95 -16.87 -4.65
N GLY A 60 -6.86 -15.54 -4.58
CA GLY A 60 -6.63 -14.66 -5.73
C GLY A 60 -5.80 -13.47 -5.24
N CYS A 61 -4.75 -13.10 -5.97
CA CYS A 61 -3.70 -12.10 -5.64
C CYS A 61 -3.73 -11.60 -4.18
N PHE A 62 -3.47 -12.51 -3.24
CA PHE A 62 -3.60 -12.34 -1.79
C PHE A 62 -4.69 -11.36 -1.31
N GLY A 63 -5.95 -11.64 -1.67
CA GLY A 63 -7.05 -11.47 -0.73
C GLY A 63 -7.36 -10.05 -0.31
N TYR A 64 -7.50 -9.13 -1.26
CA TYR A 64 -8.14 -7.87 -0.93
C TYR A 64 -9.65 -8.09 -0.73
N GLU A 65 -10.11 -8.06 0.52
CA GLU A 65 -11.47 -7.59 0.82
C GLU A 65 -11.73 -6.27 0.07
N PRO A 66 -13.00 -5.86 -0.16
CA PRO A 66 -13.24 -4.59 -0.82
C PRO A 66 -12.48 -3.49 -0.08
N HIS A 67 -11.56 -2.85 -0.79
CA HIS A 67 -10.63 -1.90 -0.19
C HIS A 67 -10.76 -0.55 -0.89
N PRO A 68 -11.13 0.50 -0.14
CA PRO A 68 -11.10 1.85 -0.65
C PRO A 68 -9.68 2.28 -1.00
N VAL A 69 -9.58 3.02 -2.09
CA VAL A 69 -8.37 3.71 -2.53
C VAL A 69 -8.64 5.20 -2.37
N LEU A 70 -7.85 5.87 -1.54
CA LEU A 70 -8.03 7.29 -1.22
C LEU A 70 -6.86 8.11 -1.75
N GLU A 71 -7.15 8.98 -2.72
CA GLU A 71 -6.22 9.99 -3.19
C GLU A 71 -6.11 11.13 -2.18
N VAL A 72 -4.95 11.26 -1.54
CA VAL A 72 -4.72 12.28 -0.50
C VAL A 72 -4.05 13.54 -1.04
N THR A 73 -3.57 13.54 -2.28
CA THR A 73 -2.88 14.67 -2.89
C THR A 73 -2.95 14.58 -4.41
N GLY A 74 -3.07 15.72 -5.09
CA GLY A 74 -2.86 15.79 -6.55
C GLY A 74 -1.40 16.01 -6.93
N ARG A 75 -0.51 16.27 -5.96
CA ARG A 75 0.89 16.60 -6.21
C ARG A 75 1.66 15.39 -6.65
N CYS A 76 2.48 15.50 -7.70
CA CYS A 76 3.39 14.44 -8.14
C CYS A 76 4.72 15.02 -8.62
N ASN A 77 5.80 14.29 -8.38
CA ASN A 77 7.15 14.63 -8.81
C ASN A 77 7.53 14.00 -10.16
N LEU A 78 6.60 13.28 -10.80
CA LEU A 78 6.76 12.64 -12.12
C LEU A 78 5.72 13.19 -13.12
N LYS A 79 5.90 12.90 -14.42
CA LYS A 79 5.10 13.48 -15.52
C LYS A 79 4.61 12.41 -16.50
N CYS A 80 4.08 11.32 -15.97
CA CYS A 80 3.76 10.11 -16.74
C CYS A 80 2.65 10.37 -17.77
N PRO A 81 2.78 9.97 -19.04
CA PRO A 81 1.82 10.27 -20.10
C PRO A 81 0.50 9.51 -19.95
N HIS A 82 0.51 8.35 -19.29
CA HIS A 82 -0.68 7.52 -19.03
C HIS A 82 -1.45 7.95 -17.77
N CYS A 83 -0.98 8.97 -17.03
CA CYS A 83 -1.59 9.33 -15.75
C CYS A 83 -2.93 10.03 -16.01
N GLU A 84 -4.03 9.36 -15.68
CA GLU A 84 -5.40 9.88 -15.89
C GLU A 84 -5.65 11.16 -15.09
N VAL A 85 -5.13 11.23 -13.87
CA VAL A 85 -5.25 12.39 -12.98
C VAL A 85 -4.29 13.53 -13.38
N ARG A 86 -3.29 13.23 -14.23
CA ARG A 86 -2.17 14.13 -14.56
C ARG A 86 -1.56 14.78 -13.31
N GLY A 87 -1.20 13.94 -12.33
CA GLY A 87 -0.55 14.40 -11.11
C GLY A 87 0.61 15.36 -11.42
N GLY A 88 0.72 16.44 -10.66
CA GLY A 88 1.60 17.56 -11.02
C GLY A 88 1.69 18.60 -9.91
N GLU A 89 1.68 19.89 -10.24
CA GLU A 89 1.52 20.92 -9.22
C GLU A 89 0.04 21.18 -8.98
N VAL A 90 -0.39 21.05 -7.71
CA VAL A 90 -1.70 21.54 -7.27
C VAL A 90 -1.48 22.64 -6.25
N GLU A 91 -2.35 23.65 -6.26
CA GLU A 91 -2.22 24.81 -5.38
C GLU A 91 -2.27 24.42 -3.90
N LYS A 92 -3.20 23.53 -3.52
CA LYS A 92 -3.39 23.07 -2.14
C LYS A 92 -3.91 21.64 -2.08
N ASP A 93 -3.40 20.87 -1.12
CA ASP A 93 -3.98 19.58 -0.75
C ASP A 93 -5.25 19.76 0.08
N PRO A 94 -6.18 18.78 0.07
CA PRO A 94 -7.33 18.80 0.98
C PRO A 94 -6.87 18.93 2.44
N PRO A 95 -7.49 19.82 3.25
CA PRO A 95 -7.12 19.98 4.66
C PRO A 95 -7.17 18.65 5.42
N LEU A 96 -6.27 18.47 6.38
CA LEU A 96 -6.16 17.23 7.16
C LEU A 96 -7.50 16.82 7.81
N THR A 97 -8.28 17.80 8.30
CA THR A 97 -9.60 17.57 8.88
C THR A 97 -10.61 17.00 7.88
N HIS A 98 -10.49 17.36 6.60
CA HIS A 98 -11.32 16.82 5.54
C HIS A 98 -10.97 15.36 5.25
N VAL A 99 -9.67 15.04 5.14
CA VAL A 99 -9.19 13.67 4.94
C VAL A 99 -9.61 12.76 6.09
N TYR A 100 -9.54 13.24 7.34
CA TYR A 100 -9.98 12.46 8.50
C TYR A 100 -11.48 12.14 8.45
N ARG A 101 -12.32 13.10 8.09
CA ARG A 101 -13.76 12.84 7.92
C ARG A 101 -14.05 11.84 6.80
N MET A 102 -13.26 11.85 5.71
CA MET A 102 -13.36 10.83 4.66
C MET A 102 -13.01 9.45 5.21
N ILE A 103 -11.89 9.33 5.94
CA ILE A 103 -11.49 8.07 6.59
C ILE A 103 -12.58 7.56 7.54
N ASP A 104 -13.16 8.44 8.36
CA ASP A 104 -14.24 8.09 9.29
C ASP A 104 -15.48 7.60 8.55
N SER A 105 -15.84 8.27 7.45
CA SER A 105 -16.99 7.88 6.61
C SER A 105 -16.77 6.51 5.97
N ILE A 106 -15.57 6.26 5.46
CA ILE A 106 -15.17 4.97 4.89
C ILE A 106 -15.19 3.88 5.96
N ALA A 107 -14.73 4.18 7.18
CA ALA A 107 -14.68 3.23 8.30
C ALA A 107 -16.06 2.77 8.79
N THR A 108 -17.14 3.44 8.37
CA THR A 108 -18.51 3.00 8.68
C THR A 108 -18.90 1.70 7.98
N VAL A 109 -18.21 1.33 6.89
CA VAL A 109 -18.43 0.08 6.15
C VAL A 109 -17.60 -1.04 6.80
N PRO A 110 -18.21 -2.03 7.46
CA PRO A 110 -17.47 -3.02 8.24
C PRO A 110 -16.55 -3.94 7.43
N GLU A 111 -16.78 -4.08 6.13
CA GLU A 111 -15.98 -4.90 5.22
C GLU A 111 -14.69 -4.19 4.79
N PHE A 112 -14.59 -2.87 4.97
CA PHE A 112 -13.39 -2.14 4.60
C PHE A 112 -12.36 -2.28 5.73
N ARG A 113 -11.40 -3.16 5.54
CA ARG A 113 -10.29 -3.40 6.49
C ARG A 113 -8.93 -3.00 5.96
N MET A 114 -8.83 -2.71 4.67
CA MET A 114 -7.64 -2.15 4.06
C MET A 114 -7.95 -0.78 3.48
N LEU A 115 -7.00 0.14 3.60
CA LEU A 115 -7.06 1.45 2.97
C LEU A 115 -5.76 1.66 2.20
N VAL A 116 -5.90 1.87 0.89
CA VAL A 116 -4.76 2.27 0.06
C VAL A 116 -4.73 3.80 0.01
N LEU A 117 -3.64 4.38 0.49
CA LEU A 117 -3.37 5.81 0.32
C LEU A 117 -2.57 6.02 -0.97
N THR A 118 -3.07 6.90 -1.82
CA THR A 118 -2.51 7.19 -3.15
C THR A 118 -2.69 8.67 -3.49
N GLY A 119 -2.63 9.04 -4.77
CA GLY A 119 -2.83 10.38 -5.29
C GLY A 119 -2.03 10.57 -6.57
N GLY A 120 -1.43 11.75 -6.71
CA GLY A 120 -0.17 11.88 -7.46
C GLY A 120 0.93 11.03 -6.80
N GLU A 121 1.69 11.64 -5.90
CA GLU A 121 2.67 10.95 -5.04
C GLU A 121 2.38 11.27 -3.57
N PRO A 122 1.82 10.32 -2.79
CA PRO A 122 1.43 10.57 -1.39
C PRO A 122 2.60 10.97 -0.50
N LEU A 123 3.84 10.53 -0.80
CA LEU A 123 5.01 10.88 0.01
C LEU A 123 5.48 12.34 -0.16
N LEU A 124 4.92 13.11 -1.12
CA LEU A 124 5.12 14.57 -1.20
C LEU A 124 4.28 15.34 -0.18
N ARG A 125 3.25 14.70 0.38
CA ARG A 125 2.33 15.34 1.31
C ARG A 125 2.95 15.44 2.71
N GLN A 126 3.16 16.68 3.20
CA GLN A 126 3.91 16.94 4.44
C GLN A 126 3.31 16.26 5.69
N ASP A 127 1.99 16.11 5.74
CA ASP A 127 1.25 15.51 6.83
C ASP A 127 0.84 14.04 6.56
N ILE A 128 1.42 13.38 5.55
CA ILE A 128 1.10 11.99 5.18
C ILE A 128 1.20 11.02 6.36
N TYR A 129 2.23 11.17 7.21
CA TYR A 129 2.42 10.32 8.38
C TYR A 129 1.30 10.49 9.43
N LYS A 130 0.68 11.68 9.52
CA LYS A 130 -0.48 11.91 10.38
C LYS A 130 -1.71 11.18 9.84
N ILE A 131 -1.91 11.22 8.52
CA ILE A 131 -2.99 10.51 7.82
C ILE A 131 -2.87 9.00 8.01
N ILE A 132 -1.67 8.44 7.81
CA ILE A 132 -1.39 7.02 8.04
C ILE A 132 -1.74 6.63 9.48
N LYS A 133 -1.26 7.40 10.46
CA LYS A 133 -1.52 7.13 11.87
C LYS A 133 -3.01 7.19 12.20
N TYR A 134 -3.73 8.15 11.61
CA TYR A 134 -5.17 8.29 11.78
C TYR A 134 -5.92 7.09 11.21
N ALA A 135 -5.65 6.72 9.95
CA ALA A 135 -6.26 5.55 9.30
C ALA A 135 -6.00 4.25 10.09
N LYS A 136 -4.76 4.02 10.55
CA LYS A 136 -4.42 2.88 11.42
C LYS A 136 -5.22 2.89 12.73
N ASN A 137 -5.41 4.06 13.34
CA ASN A 137 -6.20 4.19 14.56
C ASN A 137 -7.71 3.98 14.32
N SER A 138 -8.20 4.29 13.11
CA SER A 138 -9.57 3.99 12.67
C SER A 138 -9.78 2.50 12.33
N GLY A 139 -8.76 1.66 12.45
CA GLY A 139 -8.87 0.20 12.32
C GLY A 139 -8.53 -0.35 10.93
N PHE A 140 -7.97 0.47 10.03
CA PHE A 140 -7.48 0.01 8.73
C PHE A 140 -6.07 -0.58 8.81
N GLU A 141 -5.81 -1.59 8.01
CA GLU A 141 -4.48 -1.89 7.51
C GLU A 141 -4.17 -0.96 6.34
N VAL A 142 -3.02 -0.29 6.39
CA VAL A 142 -2.68 0.78 5.43
C VAL A 142 -1.62 0.29 4.47
N THR A 143 -1.84 0.51 3.18
CA THR A 143 -0.83 0.36 2.12
C THR A 143 -0.68 1.70 1.40
N ILE A 144 0.53 2.02 0.96
CA ILE A 144 0.77 3.23 0.15
C ILE A 144 1.02 2.82 -1.30
N ALA A 145 0.20 3.30 -2.23
CA ALA A 145 0.53 3.26 -3.64
C ALA A 145 1.40 4.48 -3.98
N THR A 146 2.59 4.25 -4.51
CA THR A 146 3.63 5.27 -4.68
C THR A 146 4.45 4.99 -5.93
N ASN A 147 5.02 6.03 -6.51
CA ASN A 147 6.00 5.88 -7.58
C ASN A 147 7.36 5.37 -7.09
N GLY A 148 7.58 5.27 -5.77
CA GLY A 148 8.76 4.65 -5.16
C GLY A 148 9.98 5.56 -5.04
N THR A 149 10.02 6.70 -5.75
CA THR A 149 11.22 7.56 -5.84
C THR A 149 11.61 8.27 -4.54
N LEU A 150 10.68 8.35 -3.58
CA LEU A 150 10.87 9.04 -2.29
C LEU A 150 11.08 8.08 -1.12
N ILE A 151 11.18 6.77 -1.38
CA ILE A 151 11.42 5.75 -0.35
C ILE A 151 12.93 5.69 -0.04
N SER A 152 13.46 6.75 0.56
CA SER A 152 14.78 6.67 1.18
C SER A 152 14.77 5.67 2.34
N ARG A 153 15.96 5.30 2.85
CA ARG A 153 16.06 4.45 4.05
C ARG A 153 15.34 5.04 5.26
N GLU A 154 15.42 6.37 5.43
CA GLU A 154 14.68 7.06 6.50
C GLU A 154 13.18 6.98 6.29
N THR A 155 12.69 7.22 5.07
CA THR A 155 11.28 7.09 4.73
C THR A 155 10.80 5.65 4.96
N ALA A 156 11.53 4.64 4.49
CA ALA A 156 11.19 3.23 4.67
C ALA A 156 11.09 2.86 6.16
N LYS A 157 12.08 3.28 6.97
CA LYS A 157 12.08 3.07 8.42
C LYS A 157 10.91 3.79 9.08
N LYS A 158 10.60 5.02 8.65
CA LYS A 158 9.47 5.79 9.16
C LYS A 158 8.15 5.10 8.86
N LEU A 159 7.94 4.65 7.63
CA LEU A 159 6.76 3.90 7.20
C LEU A 159 6.62 2.59 7.99
N SER A 160 7.71 1.83 8.15
CA SER A 160 7.73 0.60 8.95
C SER A 160 7.37 0.87 10.41
N SER A 161 7.89 1.96 11.00
CA SER A 161 7.56 2.36 12.38
C SER A 161 6.08 2.72 12.62
N LEU A 162 5.34 3.06 11.55
CA LEU A 162 3.90 3.33 11.59
C LEU A 162 3.06 2.05 11.45
N ASP A 163 3.72 0.89 11.35
CA ASP A 163 3.09 -0.43 11.20
C ASP A 163 2.18 -0.52 9.96
N ILE A 164 2.53 0.17 8.87
CA ILE A 164 1.83 -0.03 7.60
C ILE A 164 2.08 -1.45 7.07
N THR A 165 1.15 -1.96 6.28
CA THR A 165 1.29 -3.27 5.63
C THR A 165 2.44 -3.26 4.65
N GLY A 166 2.48 -2.25 3.79
CA GLY A 166 3.47 -2.19 2.73
C GLY A 166 3.31 -1.03 1.77
N VAL A 167 4.05 -1.15 0.66
CA VAL A 167 4.03 -0.22 -0.46
C VAL A 167 3.70 -0.97 -1.75
N ALA A 168 2.89 -0.35 -2.59
CA ALA A 168 2.65 -0.76 -3.97
C ALA A 168 3.40 0.22 -4.88
N VAL A 169 4.54 -0.23 -5.41
CA VAL A 169 5.47 0.59 -6.18
C VAL A 169 5.25 0.34 -7.66
N SER A 170 5.15 1.42 -8.44
CA SER A 170 4.93 1.30 -9.88
C SER A 170 6.25 1.23 -10.65
N LEU A 171 6.50 0.16 -11.41
CA LEU A 171 7.69 -0.06 -12.25
C LEU A 171 7.26 -0.61 -13.61
N ASP A 172 7.29 0.19 -14.67
CA ASP A 172 6.69 -0.21 -15.96
C ASP A 172 7.67 -0.75 -17.00
N PHE A 173 8.98 -0.54 -16.82
CA PHE A 173 9.99 -0.99 -17.79
C PHE A 173 11.19 -1.57 -17.04
N ILE A 174 11.83 -2.58 -17.63
CA ILE A 174 13.04 -3.17 -17.09
C ILE A 174 14.28 -2.37 -17.48
N GLU A 175 14.23 -1.67 -18.63
CA GLU A 175 15.27 -0.77 -19.11
C GLU A 175 15.16 0.59 -18.41
N PRO A 176 16.24 1.07 -17.73
CA PRO A 176 16.22 2.33 -17.01
C PRO A 176 15.82 3.53 -17.87
N GLU A 177 16.37 3.65 -19.08
CA GLU A 177 16.12 4.79 -19.96
C GLU A 177 14.67 4.83 -20.45
N LEU A 178 14.08 3.67 -20.71
CA LEU A 178 12.69 3.58 -21.15
C LEU A 178 11.73 3.89 -19.99
N HIS A 179 12.05 3.40 -18.78
CA HIS A 179 11.27 3.72 -17.59
C HIS A 179 11.30 5.23 -17.30
N ASP A 180 12.49 5.84 -17.30
CA ASP A 180 12.66 7.27 -17.05
C ASP A 180 11.93 8.11 -18.10
N LYS A 181 12.04 7.74 -19.37
CA LYS A 181 11.33 8.40 -20.47
C LYS A 181 9.82 8.28 -20.29
N PHE A 182 9.32 7.10 -19.92
CA PHE A 182 7.90 6.89 -19.68
C PHE A 182 7.40 7.63 -18.44
N ARG A 183 8.21 7.75 -17.40
CA ARG A 183 7.87 8.50 -16.17
C ARG A 183 8.11 10.01 -16.28
N GLY A 184 8.81 10.45 -17.33
CA GLY A 184 9.05 11.84 -17.68
C GLY A 184 10.11 12.55 -16.83
N VAL A 185 10.94 11.79 -16.10
CA VAL A 185 12.01 12.31 -15.23
C VAL A 185 13.20 11.35 -15.24
N SER A 186 14.39 11.84 -15.56
CA SER A 186 15.64 11.07 -15.53
C SER A 186 16.05 10.66 -14.11
N GLY A 187 16.66 9.48 -13.98
CA GLY A 187 17.05 8.87 -12.72
C GLY A 187 15.87 8.32 -11.90
N THR A 188 14.70 8.13 -12.51
CA THR A 188 13.52 7.59 -11.82
C THR A 188 13.74 6.12 -11.50
N TRP A 189 14.14 5.33 -12.49
CA TRP A 189 14.33 3.88 -12.36
C TRP A 189 15.28 3.54 -11.20
N GLU A 190 16.43 4.19 -11.13
CA GLU A 190 17.42 3.96 -10.07
C GLU A 190 16.82 4.23 -8.68
N LYS A 191 16.12 5.36 -8.52
CA LYS A 191 15.44 5.71 -7.26
C LYS A 191 14.32 4.72 -6.92
N VAL A 192 13.58 4.24 -7.90
CA VAL A 192 12.54 3.22 -7.69
C VAL A 192 13.16 1.92 -7.20
N MET A 193 14.24 1.46 -7.83
CA MET A 193 14.94 0.25 -7.42
C MET A 193 15.54 0.36 -6.02
N GLU A 194 16.18 1.50 -5.71
CA GLU A 194 16.68 1.79 -4.36
C GLU A 194 15.51 1.83 -3.34
N GLY A 195 14.41 2.48 -3.70
CA GLY A 195 13.23 2.58 -2.86
C GLY A 195 12.59 1.24 -2.53
N MET A 196 12.48 0.36 -3.53
CA MET A 196 12.01 -1.02 -3.33
C MET A 196 12.95 -1.81 -2.42
N LYS A 197 14.26 -1.68 -2.61
CA LYS A 197 15.26 -2.33 -1.74
C LYS A 197 15.12 -1.84 -0.29
N ASN A 198 15.06 -0.53 -0.07
CA ASN A 198 14.87 0.06 1.25
C ASN A 198 13.57 -0.44 1.92
N ALA A 199 12.47 -0.53 1.16
CA ALA A 199 11.21 -1.05 1.67
C ALA A 199 11.33 -2.52 2.14
N VAL A 200 11.94 -3.38 1.32
CA VAL A 200 12.15 -4.79 1.65
C VAL A 200 13.08 -4.96 2.85
N GLU A 201 14.15 -4.17 2.96
CA GLU A 201 15.08 -4.22 4.10
C GLU A 201 14.43 -3.82 5.43
N GLU A 202 13.53 -2.83 5.40
CA GLU A 202 12.70 -2.44 6.56
C GLU A 202 11.48 -3.38 6.74
N GLY A 203 11.47 -4.48 5.98
CA GLY A 203 10.54 -5.59 6.04
C GLY A 203 9.15 -5.27 5.48
N LEU A 204 8.90 -4.11 4.85
CA LEU A 204 7.60 -3.73 4.28
C LEU A 204 7.17 -4.76 3.23
N TYR A 205 5.88 -5.09 3.19
CA TYR A 205 5.35 -5.83 2.05
C TYR A 205 5.53 -4.97 0.80
N LEU A 206 6.10 -5.56 -0.26
CA LEU A 206 6.31 -4.88 -1.52
C LEU A 206 5.42 -5.53 -2.58
N GLN A 207 4.52 -4.74 -3.14
CA GLN A 207 3.82 -5.05 -4.38
C GLN A 207 4.43 -4.22 -5.49
N VAL A 208 4.64 -4.82 -6.66
CA VAL A 208 5.09 -4.11 -7.86
C VAL A 208 3.92 -4.04 -8.84
N ASN A 209 3.56 -2.83 -9.23
CA ASN A 209 2.52 -2.56 -10.22
C ASN A 209 3.19 -2.23 -11.56
N ILE A 210 2.78 -2.92 -12.62
CA ILE A 210 3.31 -2.74 -13.97
C ILE A 210 2.15 -2.38 -14.87
N ALA A 211 2.15 -1.17 -15.44
CA ALA A 211 1.18 -0.79 -16.45
C ALA A 211 1.61 -1.33 -17.82
N LEU A 212 0.96 -2.40 -18.28
CA LEU A 212 1.20 -2.94 -19.61
C LEU A 212 0.70 -1.97 -20.70
N SER A 213 1.52 -1.79 -21.72
CA SER A 213 1.27 -0.94 -22.88
C SER A 213 2.00 -1.52 -24.09
N LYS A 214 1.74 -1.01 -25.30
CA LYS A 214 2.50 -1.42 -26.49
C LYS A 214 4.01 -1.11 -26.41
N LEU A 215 4.43 -0.32 -25.43
CA LEU A 215 5.81 0.13 -25.28
C LEU A 215 6.67 -0.86 -24.48
N ASN A 216 6.07 -1.73 -23.65
CA ASN A 216 6.75 -2.66 -22.75
C ASN A 216 6.28 -4.12 -22.94
N LEU A 217 6.00 -4.49 -24.21
CA LEU A 217 5.76 -5.87 -24.66
C LEU A 217 7.04 -6.50 -25.19
#